data_AF-A0A3R7GNA4-F1
#
_entry.id   AF-A0A3R7GNA4-F1
#
_cell.length_a   1.000
_cell.length_b   1.000
_cell.length_c   1.000
_cell.angle_alpha   90.00
_cell.angle_beta   90.00
_cell.angle_gamma   90.00
#
_symmetry.space_group_name_H-M   'P 1'
#
loop_
_entity.id
_entity.type
_entity.pdbx_description
1 polymer ?
#
loop_
_entity_poly.entity_id
_entity_poly.type
_entity_poly.pdbx_seq_one_letter_code
_entity_poly.pdbx_strand_id
1 'polypeptide(L)'
;MEQLGFNAGPAATRITSGAVELTAAKIREMMASAQRTIAERKVQLGLGEGKSANGLNVPSGTIPDTETFDKLRRAAQLQAQIAARMNSGILSKYAVSAETETKKSKDIPNVIFDEEGKTIDATTGEEIQLTHYTPTLKANLRAQRAQQFKEVLQTTTQKKPQKNLTATAYFDPRLSMKAARRPKRQLSFYEPGKFIKLAQRMRTKQQLELLQQSVAQAVKRTGIASAAKLSTIQPKRVVDESEVPTLEWWDAYILKDGVTAYSALDDAAEEGLPTSVILNKAWITNLVEHPIKLKPPRELSKPPEIPLLLTKKERKKVRRQNRQEAQKERQEKVRLGLMPPPEPKVRLANLMRVLGSDAVQDPSKVEAYVRAQMESRKRAHEAANAARKLTKEQARYKRIKKIKEDTSQAVHVSVYRVKDFSNPSHRFKVETNANQLLMTGLVALHSDCNVVVVEGGPRQQRKFERLMLHRIKWHETKRGRDEGNQNANSAEPGCQLVWKGTVGQRAFDKVQFRACPTELFAREQFRKRDVEHYWDLCYSGAILEATGQ
;
A
#
# COMPACT_ATOMS: atom_id res chain seq x y z
N MET A 1 59.10 25.58 59.68
CA MET A 1 57.66 25.89 59.54
C MET A 1 57.23 25.26 58.22
N GLU A 2 56.71 24.03 58.27
CA GLU A 2 55.26 23.76 58.27
C GLU A 2 54.64 24.25 56.93
N GLN A 3 54.07 23.44 56.04
CA GLN A 3 53.25 22.24 56.21
C GLN A 3 53.18 21.41 54.91
N LEU A 4 53.24 20.08 55.10
CA LEU A 4 52.37 19.04 54.53
C LEU A 4 52.19 18.91 53.01
N GLY A 5 52.80 17.85 52.48
CA GLY A 5 52.47 17.27 51.18
C GLY A 5 51.18 16.45 51.20
N PHE A 6 50.61 16.27 50.00
CA PHE A 6 49.69 15.17 49.71
C PHE A 6 50.09 14.54 48.38
N ASN A 7 50.49 13.28 48.49
CA ASN A 7 51.00 12.41 47.45
C ASN A 7 49.79 11.77 46.75
N ALA A 8 49.55 12.09 45.48
CA ALA A 8 48.53 11.42 44.68
C ALA A 8 49.11 10.14 44.07
N GLY A 9 48.50 9.00 44.38
CA GLY A 9 48.95 7.66 44.00
C GLY A 9 48.92 7.37 42.49
N PRO A 10 49.57 6.27 42.07
CA PRO A 10 49.87 5.98 40.67
C PRO A 10 48.65 5.46 39.91
N ALA A 11 48.60 5.83 38.63
CA ALA A 11 47.59 5.48 37.66
C ALA A 11 47.40 3.97 37.51
N ALA A 12 46.17 3.51 37.73
CA ALA A 12 45.73 2.17 37.37
C ALA A 12 45.72 2.02 35.84
N THR A 13 46.56 1.14 35.35
CA THR A 13 46.64 0.67 33.96
C THR A 13 45.34 -0.08 33.63
N ARG A 14 44.45 0.56 32.86
CA ARG A 14 43.31 -0.12 32.27
C ARG A 14 43.78 -0.96 31.09
N ILE A 15 43.54 -2.27 31.21
CA ILE A 15 43.61 -3.26 30.15
C ILE A 15 42.67 -2.83 29.02
N THR A 16 43.23 -2.41 27.89
CA THR A 16 42.48 -2.22 26.64
C THR A 16 42.37 -3.58 25.95
N SER A 17 41.24 -4.27 26.17
CA SER A 17 40.83 -5.35 25.27
C SER A 17 40.57 -4.73 23.89
N GLY A 18 41.41 -5.09 22.92
CA GLY A 18 41.30 -4.64 21.55
C GLY A 18 39.96 -5.04 20.96
N ALA A 19 39.09 -4.05 20.73
CA ALA A 19 38.01 -4.19 19.77
C ALA A 19 38.65 -4.18 18.38
N VAL A 20 38.85 -5.38 17.81
CA VAL A 20 39.18 -5.53 16.39
C VAL A 20 37.96 -5.02 15.62
N GLU A 21 38.00 -3.76 15.20
CA GLU A 21 37.03 -3.20 14.26
C GLU A 21 37.15 -3.97 12.93
N LEU A 22 36.23 -4.90 12.73
CA LEU A 22 36.10 -5.66 11.50
C LEU A 22 35.73 -4.69 10.37
N THR A 23 36.70 -4.37 9.53
CA THR A 23 36.47 -3.51 8.36
C THR A 23 35.38 -4.10 7.46
N ALA A 24 34.59 -3.23 6.81
CA ALA A 24 33.49 -3.63 5.92
C ALA A 24 33.92 -4.56 4.77
N ALA A 25 35.22 -4.66 4.47
CA ALA A 25 35.78 -5.64 3.56
C ALA A 25 35.80 -7.06 4.18
N LYS A 26 36.25 -7.19 5.43
CA LYS A 26 36.30 -8.46 6.18
C LYS A 26 34.89 -9.03 6.43
N ILE A 27 33.90 -8.18 6.69
CA ILE A 27 32.49 -8.59 6.86
C ILE A 27 31.89 -9.09 5.54
N ARG A 28 32.23 -8.46 4.40
CA ARG A 28 31.80 -8.92 3.08
C ARG A 28 32.44 -10.26 2.70
N GLU A 29 33.71 -10.44 3.04
CA GLU A 29 34.43 -11.69 2.82
C GLU A 29 33.87 -12.83 3.68
N MET A 30 33.55 -12.54 4.96
CA MET A 30 32.92 -13.51 5.88
C MET A 30 31.49 -13.87 5.47
N MET A 31 30.71 -12.92 4.94
CA MET A 31 29.39 -13.22 4.37
C MET A 31 29.48 -14.02 3.07
N ALA A 32 30.47 -13.76 2.22
CA ALA A 32 30.69 -14.51 0.99
C ALA A 32 31.16 -15.95 1.27
N SER A 33 32.02 -16.16 2.27
CA SER A 33 32.45 -17.50 2.69
C SER A 33 31.31 -18.27 3.38
N ALA A 34 30.47 -17.60 4.18
CA ALA A 34 29.26 -18.19 4.73
C ALA A 34 28.25 -18.59 3.64
N GLN A 35 28.09 -17.78 2.59
CA GLN A 35 27.21 -18.13 1.46
C GLN A 35 27.75 -19.32 0.64
N ARG A 36 29.08 -19.44 0.49
CA ARG A 36 29.70 -20.60 -0.17
C ARG A 36 29.56 -21.88 0.64
N THR A 37 29.77 -21.84 1.95
CA THR A 37 29.60 -23.03 2.82
C THR A 37 28.14 -23.46 2.92
N ILE A 38 27.18 -22.52 2.88
CA ILE A 38 25.75 -22.83 2.77
C ILE A 38 25.43 -23.46 1.41
N ALA A 39 26.00 -22.97 0.31
CA ALA A 39 25.79 -23.55 -1.02
C ALA A 39 26.39 -24.96 -1.14
N GLU A 40 27.58 -25.19 -0.61
CA GLU A 40 28.22 -26.52 -0.56
C GLU A 40 27.41 -27.50 0.30
N ARG A 41 26.93 -27.07 1.48
CA ARG A 41 25.99 -27.87 2.29
C ARG A 41 24.68 -28.15 1.58
N LYS A 42 24.16 -27.22 0.78
CA LYS A 42 22.93 -27.40 0.00
C LYS A 42 23.11 -28.44 -1.11
N VAL A 43 24.31 -28.55 -1.68
CA VAL A 43 24.70 -29.58 -2.66
C VAL A 43 24.93 -30.94 -1.97
N GLN A 44 25.58 -30.95 -0.81
CA GLN A 44 25.83 -32.17 -0.03
C GLN A 44 24.55 -32.77 0.57
N LEU A 45 23.51 -31.96 0.77
CA LEU A 45 22.16 -32.36 1.18
C LEU A 45 21.18 -32.54 0.00
N GLY A 46 21.66 -32.50 -1.25
CA GLY A 46 20.86 -32.83 -2.43
C GLY A 46 19.70 -31.86 -2.76
N LEU A 47 19.75 -30.61 -2.30
CA LEU A 47 18.68 -29.61 -2.49
C LEU A 47 19.12 -28.45 -3.40
N GLY A 48 19.44 -28.77 -4.66
CA GLY A 48 19.67 -27.81 -5.75
C GLY A 48 18.41 -27.55 -6.58
N GLU A 49 18.16 -26.29 -6.92
CA GLU A 49 16.87 -25.71 -7.32
C GLU A 49 16.26 -26.22 -8.65
N GLY A 50 15.18 -26.99 -8.52
CA GLY A 50 14.13 -27.12 -9.52
C GLY A 50 12.90 -26.30 -9.11
N LYS A 51 12.46 -25.39 -9.98
CA LYS A 51 11.12 -24.79 -9.90
C LYS A 51 10.07 -25.90 -10.04
N SER A 52 9.29 -26.14 -8.99
CA SER A 52 8.02 -26.83 -9.11
C SER A 52 6.96 -26.11 -8.29
N ALA A 53 5.92 -25.67 -9.00
CA ALA A 53 4.65 -25.33 -8.41
C ALA A 53 3.92 -26.62 -8.00
N ASN A 54 3.26 -26.53 -6.84
CA ASN A 54 2.15 -27.35 -6.37
C ASN A 54 2.39 -28.86 -6.13
N GLY A 55 2.56 -29.19 -4.85
CA GLY A 55 2.27 -30.49 -4.26
C GLY A 55 2.39 -30.39 -2.74
N LEU A 56 1.26 -30.19 -2.04
CA LEU A 56 1.22 -30.18 -0.58
C LEU A 56 1.54 -31.58 -0.03
N ASN A 57 2.48 -31.65 0.91
CA ASN A 57 2.67 -32.79 1.81
C ASN A 57 2.08 -32.38 3.17
N VAL A 58 1.12 -33.16 3.69
CA VAL A 58 0.45 -32.94 4.98
C VAL A 58 1.15 -33.78 6.06
N PRO A 59 1.29 -33.30 7.32
CA PRO A 59 1.87 -34.09 8.41
C PRO A 59 0.96 -35.23 8.85
N SER A 60 1.55 -36.34 9.27
CA SER A 60 0.85 -37.49 9.84
C SER A 60 0.11 -37.11 11.13
N GLY A 61 -1.20 -37.40 11.21
CA GLY A 61 -1.98 -37.29 12.45
C GLY A 61 -3.31 -36.53 12.40
N THR A 62 -3.89 -36.26 11.23
CA THR A 62 -5.24 -35.64 11.13
C THR A 62 -6.16 -36.46 10.23
N ILE A 63 -7.38 -36.71 10.72
CA ILE A 63 -8.44 -37.42 10.00
C ILE A 63 -8.89 -36.52 8.83
N PRO A 64 -8.88 -36.99 7.56
CA PRO A 64 -9.13 -36.11 6.42
C PRO A 64 -10.63 -35.78 6.24
N ASP A 65 -10.91 -34.51 5.98
CA ASP A 65 -12.25 -33.97 5.70
C ASP A 65 -12.93 -34.61 4.47
N THR A 66 -14.25 -34.78 4.55
CA THR A 66 -15.14 -35.39 3.55
C THR A 66 -14.99 -34.80 2.14
N GLU A 67 -14.65 -33.52 2.02
CA GLU A 67 -14.44 -32.85 0.74
C GLU A 67 -13.22 -33.35 -0.05
N THR A 68 -12.20 -33.85 0.64
CA THR A 68 -10.98 -34.35 -0.01
C THR A 68 -11.23 -35.70 -0.69
N PHE A 69 -12.06 -36.53 -0.07
CA PHE A 69 -12.48 -37.82 -0.60
C PHE A 69 -13.35 -37.67 -1.87
N ASP A 70 -14.26 -36.70 -1.86
CA ASP A 70 -15.12 -36.40 -3.01
C ASP A 70 -14.35 -35.83 -4.21
N LYS A 71 -13.30 -35.04 -3.95
CA LYS A 71 -12.42 -34.51 -5.00
C LYS A 71 -11.59 -35.62 -5.65
N LEU A 72 -11.11 -36.60 -4.86
CA LEU A 72 -10.42 -37.78 -5.38
C LEU A 72 -11.35 -38.69 -6.21
N ARG A 73 -12.58 -38.92 -5.73
CA ARG A 73 -13.58 -39.76 -6.41
C ARG A 73 -14.00 -39.18 -7.77
N ARG A 74 -14.21 -37.86 -7.85
CA ARG A 74 -14.54 -37.17 -9.12
C ARG A 74 -13.36 -37.17 -10.10
N ALA A 75 -12.13 -37.04 -9.63
CA ALA A 75 -10.94 -37.09 -10.48
C ALA A 75 -10.77 -38.48 -11.11
N ALA A 76 -10.93 -39.56 -10.33
CA ALA A 76 -10.87 -40.93 -10.82
C ALA A 76 -11.98 -41.24 -11.84
N GLN A 77 -13.20 -40.77 -11.59
CA GLN A 77 -14.34 -40.97 -12.50
C GLN A 77 -14.13 -40.28 -13.86
N LEU A 78 -13.52 -39.10 -13.87
CA LEU A 78 -13.22 -38.34 -15.09
C LEU A 78 -12.13 -39.02 -15.92
N GLN A 79 -11.14 -39.62 -15.25
CA GLN A 79 -10.05 -40.36 -15.89
C GLN A 79 -10.56 -41.67 -16.52
N ALA A 80 -11.49 -42.38 -15.85
CA ALA A 80 -12.18 -43.55 -16.39
C ALA A 80 -13.08 -43.20 -17.60
N GLN A 81 -13.74 -42.04 -17.59
CA GLN A 81 -14.61 -41.58 -18.68
C GLN A 81 -13.82 -41.21 -19.95
N ILE A 82 -12.60 -40.71 -19.80
CA ILE A 82 -11.68 -40.42 -20.91
C ILE A 82 -11.18 -41.74 -21.53
N ALA A 83 -10.83 -42.74 -20.71
CA ALA A 83 -10.42 -44.06 -21.20
C ALA A 83 -11.55 -44.77 -21.97
N ALA A 84 -12.79 -44.72 -21.46
CA ALA A 84 -13.95 -45.31 -22.14
C ALA A 84 -14.30 -44.65 -23.48
N ARG A 85 -14.07 -43.33 -23.61
CA ARG A 85 -14.27 -42.59 -24.88
C ARG A 85 -13.16 -42.83 -25.92
N MET A 86 -11.97 -43.25 -25.50
CA MET A 86 -10.89 -43.61 -26.43
C MET A 86 -11.06 -45.02 -27.01
N ASN A 87 -11.79 -45.91 -26.32
CA ASN A 87 -12.12 -47.25 -26.80
C ASN A 87 -13.40 -47.32 -27.67
N SER A 88 -14.18 -46.24 -27.78
CA SER A 88 -15.38 -46.17 -28.64
C SER A 88 -15.07 -45.37 -29.91
N GLY A 89 -14.40 -46.06 -30.85
CA GLY A 89 -13.90 -45.51 -32.11
C GLY A 89 -14.96 -44.88 -33.00
N ILE A 90 -14.71 -43.64 -33.40
CA ILE A 90 -15.40 -42.93 -34.50
C ILE A 90 -14.32 -42.17 -35.28
N LEU A 91 -13.71 -42.85 -36.26
CA LEU A 91 -12.98 -42.26 -37.41
C LEU A 91 -12.73 -43.37 -38.44
N SER A 92 -13.82 -43.92 -38.95
CA SER A 92 -13.86 -44.69 -40.20
C SER A 92 -15.09 -44.22 -40.96
N LYS A 93 -14.85 -43.53 -42.08
CA LYS A 93 -15.75 -43.26 -43.22
C LYS A 93 -15.30 -41.98 -43.92
N TYR A 94 -14.20 -42.07 -44.66
CA TYR A 94 -14.03 -41.43 -45.98
C TYR A 94 -13.00 -42.26 -46.73
N ALA A 95 -13.52 -43.10 -47.62
CA ALA A 95 -12.79 -43.81 -48.66
C ALA A 95 -13.52 -43.53 -49.99
N VAL A 96 -12.85 -43.92 -51.10
CA VAL A 96 -13.20 -43.83 -52.53
C VAL A 96 -12.42 -42.68 -53.21
N SER A 97 -11.57 -42.90 -54.24
CA SER A 97 -11.10 -44.09 -54.97
C SER A 97 -10.04 -43.68 -56.01
N ALA A 98 -9.01 -44.51 -56.23
CA ALA A 98 -8.49 -44.86 -57.56
C ALA A 98 -7.38 -45.94 -57.42
N GLU A 99 -7.64 -47.09 -58.04
CA GLU A 99 -6.83 -48.29 -58.28
C GLU A 99 -5.57 -47.96 -59.12
N THR A 100 -4.49 -48.74 -59.28
CA THR A 100 -3.99 -50.05 -58.84
C THR A 100 -2.53 -50.08 -59.29
N GLU A 101 -1.59 -50.63 -58.52
CA GLU A 101 -0.52 -51.51 -59.05
C GLU A 101 0.24 -52.21 -57.91
N THR A 102 0.47 -53.50 -58.11
CA THR A 102 1.11 -54.48 -57.21
C THR A 102 2.62 -54.26 -57.06
N LYS A 103 3.21 -54.50 -55.86
CA LYS A 103 4.44 -55.31 -55.66
C LYS A 103 4.97 -55.32 -54.21
N LYS A 104 5.08 -56.55 -53.69
CA LYS A 104 6.15 -57.18 -52.85
C LYS A 104 6.61 -56.52 -51.53
N SER A 105 6.47 -57.30 -50.47
CA SER A 105 7.24 -57.23 -49.22
C SER A 105 8.74 -57.22 -49.51
N LYS A 106 9.50 -56.32 -48.86
CA LYS A 106 10.95 -56.39 -48.78
C LYS A 106 11.34 -56.93 -47.41
N ASP A 107 12.06 -58.04 -47.46
CA ASP A 107 12.78 -58.65 -46.36
C ASP A 107 13.82 -57.67 -45.76
N ILE A 108 14.09 -57.86 -44.47
CA ILE A 108 15.12 -57.12 -43.72
C ILE A 108 16.49 -57.64 -44.19
N PRO A 109 17.43 -56.80 -44.66
CA PRO A 109 18.73 -57.27 -45.12
C PRO A 109 19.61 -57.74 -43.95
N ASN A 110 20.27 -58.88 -44.15
CA ASN A 110 21.24 -59.45 -43.22
C ASN A 110 22.52 -58.58 -43.22
N VAL A 111 22.91 -58.09 -42.04
CA VAL A 111 24.10 -57.25 -41.83
C VAL A 111 25.27 -58.14 -41.37
N ILE A 112 26.44 -58.00 -41.99
CA ILE A 112 27.68 -58.73 -41.64
C ILE A 112 28.72 -57.71 -41.13
N PHE A 113 29.56 -58.14 -40.20
CA PHE A 113 30.68 -57.34 -39.67
C PHE A 113 32.01 -57.87 -40.23
N ASP A 114 32.88 -56.98 -40.70
CA ASP A 114 34.25 -57.33 -41.11
C ASP A 114 35.18 -57.49 -39.89
N GLU A 115 36.40 -58.02 -40.10
CA GLU A 115 37.42 -58.28 -39.06
C GLU A 115 37.89 -57.01 -38.30
N GLU A 116 37.55 -55.81 -38.79
CA GLU A 116 37.79 -54.52 -38.12
C GLU A 116 36.54 -53.92 -37.43
N GLY A 117 35.42 -54.65 -37.36
CA GLY A 117 34.24 -54.28 -36.56
C GLY A 117 33.31 -53.21 -37.15
N LYS A 118 33.35 -52.98 -38.47
CA LYS A 118 32.45 -52.06 -39.18
C LYS A 118 31.28 -52.79 -39.84
N THR A 119 30.11 -52.16 -39.90
CA THR A 119 28.86 -52.71 -40.45
C THR A 119 28.72 -52.47 -41.95
N ILE A 120 28.73 -53.55 -42.73
CA ILE A 120 28.57 -53.52 -44.20
C ILE A 120 27.26 -54.21 -44.62
N ASP A 121 26.66 -53.76 -45.73
CA ASP A 121 25.54 -54.46 -46.36
C ASP A 121 26.06 -55.70 -47.12
N ALA A 122 25.52 -56.89 -46.83
CA ALA A 122 26.03 -58.15 -47.37
C ALA A 122 25.87 -58.28 -48.90
N THR A 123 25.09 -57.41 -49.57
CA THR A 123 24.84 -57.50 -51.01
C THR A 123 25.49 -56.40 -51.87
N THR A 124 25.83 -55.26 -51.28
CA THR A 124 26.42 -54.13 -52.03
C THR A 124 27.81 -53.73 -51.56
N GLY A 125 28.28 -54.24 -50.41
CA GLY A 125 29.63 -53.97 -49.90
C GLY A 125 29.90 -52.50 -49.54
N GLU A 126 28.87 -51.67 -49.51
CA GLU A 126 28.95 -50.27 -49.11
C GLU A 126 28.72 -50.12 -47.60
N GLU A 127 29.41 -49.16 -46.99
CA GLU A 127 29.37 -48.90 -45.55
C GLU A 127 28.01 -48.32 -45.14
N ILE A 128 27.29 -49.01 -44.26
CA ILE A 128 26.04 -48.51 -43.70
C ILE A 128 26.35 -47.71 -42.44
N GLN A 129 26.13 -46.39 -42.48
CA GLN A 129 26.19 -45.55 -41.28
C GLN A 129 24.94 -45.78 -40.42
N LEU A 130 25.04 -46.63 -39.39
CA LEU A 130 23.99 -46.78 -38.38
C LEU A 130 23.84 -45.45 -37.60
N THR A 131 22.75 -44.74 -37.84
CA THR A 131 22.46 -43.48 -37.14
C THR A 131 22.19 -43.75 -35.66
N HIS A 132 23.18 -43.47 -34.80
CA HIS A 132 22.99 -43.57 -33.35
C HIS A 132 22.06 -42.46 -32.85
N TYR A 133 21.00 -42.85 -32.13
CA TYR A 133 20.07 -41.91 -31.53
C TYR A 133 20.59 -41.48 -30.15
N THR A 134 21.01 -40.22 -30.02
CA THR A 134 21.35 -39.65 -28.70
C THR A 134 20.08 -39.17 -28.00
N PRO A 135 19.85 -39.55 -26.73
CA PRO A 135 18.68 -39.08 -25.99
C PRO A 135 18.85 -37.59 -25.65
N THR A 136 18.10 -36.72 -26.33
CA THR A 136 18.08 -35.28 -26.06
C THR A 136 16.92 -34.91 -25.12
N LEU A 137 17.17 -33.97 -24.20
CA LEU A 137 16.15 -33.42 -23.30
C LEU A 137 14.98 -32.80 -24.09
N LYS A 138 13.72 -33.10 -23.72
CA LYS A 138 12.49 -32.64 -24.40
C LYS A 138 12.41 -31.12 -24.65
N ALA A 139 13.13 -30.31 -23.89
CA ALA A 139 13.25 -28.87 -24.11
C ALA A 139 13.94 -28.54 -25.45
N ASN A 140 14.96 -29.30 -25.83
CA ASN A 140 15.71 -29.13 -27.07
C ASN A 140 14.88 -29.58 -28.28
N LEU A 141 14.11 -30.67 -28.16
CA LEU A 141 13.14 -31.11 -29.18
C LEU A 141 12.05 -30.06 -29.46
N ARG A 142 11.59 -29.33 -28.43
CA ARG A 142 10.59 -28.26 -28.60
C ARG A 142 11.21 -27.01 -29.23
N ALA A 143 12.46 -26.68 -28.91
CA ALA A 143 13.20 -25.60 -29.56
C ALA A 143 13.49 -25.91 -31.03
N GLN A 144 13.93 -27.13 -31.35
CA GLN A 144 14.17 -27.56 -32.73
C GLN A 144 12.88 -27.60 -33.55
N ARG A 145 11.77 -28.14 -33.01
CA ARG A 145 10.47 -28.09 -33.70
C ARG A 145 9.99 -26.67 -33.94
N ALA A 146 10.22 -25.75 -32.99
CA ALA A 146 9.87 -24.34 -33.18
C ALA A 146 10.71 -23.67 -34.28
N GLN A 147 11.99 -24.05 -34.40
CA GLN A 147 12.88 -23.57 -35.47
C GLN A 147 12.49 -24.16 -36.83
N GLN A 148 12.24 -25.47 -36.92
CA GLN A 148 11.74 -26.13 -38.14
C GLN A 148 10.41 -25.54 -38.59
N PHE A 149 9.50 -25.24 -37.66
CA PHE A 149 8.23 -24.58 -37.98
C PHE A 149 8.47 -23.16 -38.54
N LYS A 150 9.49 -22.46 -38.04
CA LYS A 150 9.89 -21.13 -38.52
C LYS A 150 10.54 -21.18 -39.91
N GLU A 151 11.34 -22.21 -40.19
CA GLU A 151 11.93 -22.45 -41.52
C GLU A 151 10.87 -22.86 -42.56
N VAL A 152 9.89 -23.69 -42.20
CA VAL A 152 8.76 -24.03 -43.08
C VAL A 152 7.91 -22.79 -43.38
N LEU A 153 7.70 -21.91 -42.40
CA LEU A 153 7.04 -20.62 -42.61
C LEU A 153 7.86 -19.66 -43.49
N GLN A 154 9.19 -19.70 -43.42
CA GLN A 154 10.06 -18.85 -44.24
C GLN A 154 10.16 -19.35 -45.70
N THR A 155 10.27 -20.67 -45.91
CA THR A 155 10.30 -21.30 -47.24
C THR A 155 8.98 -21.12 -48.02
N THR A 156 7.84 -21.02 -47.32
CA THR A 156 6.54 -20.73 -47.94
C THR A 156 6.36 -19.23 -48.31
N THR A 157 7.32 -18.35 -47.96
CA THR A 157 7.21 -16.90 -48.19
C THR A 157 8.17 -16.33 -49.25
N GLN A 158 8.94 -17.15 -49.96
CA GLN A 158 9.79 -16.68 -51.06
C GLN A 158 9.44 -17.31 -52.42
N LYS A 159 8.45 -16.71 -53.09
CA LYS A 159 8.42 -16.34 -54.53
C LYS A 159 6.97 -16.05 -54.91
N LYS A 160 6.60 -14.77 -54.94
CA LYS A 160 5.52 -14.29 -55.83
C LYS A 160 6.18 -13.48 -56.94
N PRO A 161 5.83 -13.71 -58.21
CA PRO A 161 6.38 -12.95 -59.32
C PRO A 161 5.95 -11.49 -59.19
N GLN A 162 6.89 -10.55 -59.31
CA GLN A 162 6.57 -9.14 -59.43
C GLN A 162 5.84 -8.93 -60.77
N LYS A 163 4.54 -8.65 -60.71
CA LYS A 163 3.81 -8.10 -61.87
C LYS A 163 4.30 -6.66 -62.07
N ASN A 164 5.03 -6.42 -63.16
CA ASN A 164 5.35 -5.08 -63.62
C ASN A 164 4.04 -4.34 -63.95
N LEU A 165 3.73 -3.30 -63.17
CA LEU A 165 2.50 -2.50 -63.24
C LEU A 165 2.60 -1.34 -64.25
N THR A 166 3.46 -1.43 -65.25
CA THR A 166 3.73 -0.34 -66.21
C THR A 166 2.86 -0.36 -67.47
N ALA A 167 1.85 -1.23 -67.55
CA ALA A 167 1.06 -1.44 -68.77
C ALA A 167 -0.46 -1.30 -68.55
N THR A 168 -0.91 -0.27 -67.83
CA THR A 168 -2.33 0.11 -67.81
C THR A 168 -2.51 1.50 -68.41
N ALA A 169 -3.56 1.69 -69.22
CA ALA A 169 -3.85 2.93 -69.94
C ALA A 169 -4.10 4.17 -69.05
N TYR A 170 -4.18 3.98 -67.74
CA TYR A 170 -4.45 5.00 -66.74
C TYR A 170 -3.27 5.23 -65.77
N PHE A 171 -2.08 4.73 -66.12
CA PHE A 171 -0.87 4.94 -65.33
C PHE A 171 -0.17 6.25 -65.76
N ASP A 172 -0.18 7.26 -64.90
CA ASP A 172 0.51 8.53 -65.13
C ASP A 172 1.93 8.50 -64.49
N PRO A 173 3.01 8.53 -65.31
CA PRO A 173 4.39 8.46 -64.82
C PRO A 173 4.84 9.67 -64.00
N ARG A 174 4.11 10.79 -64.02
CA ARG A 174 4.49 12.02 -63.31
C ARG A 174 4.08 12.01 -61.84
N LEU A 175 3.21 11.09 -61.44
CA LEU A 175 2.68 11.00 -60.08
C LEU A 175 3.33 9.84 -59.31
N SER A 176 4.31 10.17 -58.47
CA SER A 176 4.90 9.25 -57.49
C SER A 176 3.92 8.99 -56.33
N MET A 177 2.94 8.12 -56.55
CA MET A 177 2.02 7.71 -55.48
C MET A 177 2.63 6.60 -54.64
N LYS A 178 3.06 6.95 -53.42
CA LYS A 178 3.57 6.01 -52.42
C LYS A 178 2.43 5.06 -52.01
N ALA A 179 2.47 3.80 -52.44
CA ALA A 179 1.44 2.81 -52.14
C ALA A 179 1.21 2.69 -50.62
N ALA A 180 -0.04 2.82 -50.19
CA ALA A 180 -0.43 2.76 -48.79
C ALA A 180 -0.12 1.37 -48.19
N ARG A 181 0.92 1.30 -47.34
CA ARG A 181 1.37 0.09 -46.63
C ARG A 181 0.47 -0.30 -45.45
N ARG A 182 -0.86 -0.25 -45.60
CA ARG A 182 -1.76 -0.85 -44.59
C ARG A 182 -2.01 -2.30 -45.00
N PRO A 183 -1.55 -3.30 -44.22
CA PRO A 183 -1.87 -4.68 -44.51
C PRO A 183 -3.39 -4.85 -44.43
N LYS A 184 -4.01 -5.37 -45.49
CA LYS A 184 -5.43 -5.72 -45.46
C LYS A 184 -5.63 -6.79 -44.39
N ARG A 185 -6.47 -6.49 -43.40
CA ARG A 185 -6.77 -7.37 -42.26
C ARG A 185 -7.42 -8.65 -42.82
N GLN A 186 -6.70 -9.78 -42.75
CA GLN A 186 -7.23 -11.07 -43.17
C GLN A 186 -8.31 -11.53 -42.17
N LEU A 187 -9.38 -12.14 -42.68
CA LEU A 187 -10.44 -12.71 -41.85
C LEU A 187 -9.91 -13.93 -41.10
N SER A 188 -9.88 -13.84 -39.77
CA SER A 188 -9.52 -14.95 -38.88
C SER A 188 -10.81 -15.64 -38.45
N PHE A 189 -11.14 -16.75 -39.11
CA PHE A 189 -12.31 -17.55 -38.75
C PHE A 189 -11.97 -18.42 -37.54
N TYR A 190 -12.87 -18.45 -36.56
CA TYR A 190 -12.77 -19.33 -35.40
C TYR A 190 -13.39 -20.70 -35.74
N GLU A 191 -12.78 -21.77 -35.22
CA GLU A 191 -13.32 -23.12 -35.39
C GLU A 191 -14.78 -23.22 -34.91
N PRO A 192 -15.64 -23.94 -35.67
CA PRO A 192 -17.03 -24.12 -35.30
C PRO A 192 -17.13 -24.76 -33.92
N GLY A 193 -17.98 -24.19 -33.05
CA GLY A 193 -18.18 -24.68 -31.69
C GLY A 193 -17.25 -24.13 -30.61
N LYS A 194 -16.20 -23.36 -30.95
CA LYS A 194 -15.33 -22.70 -29.94
C LYS A 194 -16.12 -21.78 -29.01
N PHE A 195 -16.98 -20.94 -29.58
CA PHE A 195 -17.83 -20.03 -28.82
C PHE A 195 -19.01 -20.75 -28.16
N ILE A 196 -19.47 -21.87 -28.72
CA ILE A 196 -20.51 -22.70 -28.10
C ILE A 196 -19.98 -23.31 -26.80
N LYS A 197 -18.76 -23.88 -26.82
CA LYS A 197 -18.07 -24.39 -25.62
C LYS A 197 -17.79 -23.29 -24.60
N LEU A 198 -17.38 -22.10 -25.07
CA LEU A 198 -17.15 -20.95 -24.19
C LEU A 198 -18.46 -20.49 -23.53
N ALA A 199 -19.55 -20.40 -24.29
CA ALA A 199 -20.86 -20.03 -23.79
C ALA A 199 -21.40 -21.08 -22.79
N GLN A 200 -21.25 -22.38 -23.07
CA GLN A 200 -21.60 -23.44 -22.13
C GLN A 200 -20.81 -23.32 -20.82
N ARG A 201 -19.50 -23.06 -20.89
CA ARG A 201 -18.66 -22.82 -19.69
C ARG A 201 -19.10 -21.56 -18.92
N MET A 202 -19.53 -20.50 -19.61
CA MET A 202 -20.06 -19.30 -18.95
C MET A 202 -21.40 -19.60 -18.25
N ARG A 203 -22.30 -20.34 -18.87
CA ARG A 203 -23.58 -20.75 -18.26
C ARG A 203 -23.37 -21.66 -17.06
N THR A 204 -22.49 -22.66 -17.14
CA THR A 204 -22.22 -23.55 -15.99
C THR A 204 -21.56 -22.79 -14.84
N LYS A 205 -20.65 -21.85 -15.12
CA LYS A 205 -20.09 -20.96 -14.10
C LYS A 205 -21.18 -20.12 -13.42
N GLN A 206 -22.10 -19.55 -14.20
CA GLN A 206 -23.22 -18.76 -13.67
C GLN A 206 -24.18 -19.61 -12.83
N GLN A 207 -24.47 -20.85 -13.24
CA GLN A 207 -25.29 -21.78 -12.46
C GLN A 207 -24.61 -22.15 -11.13
N LEU A 208 -23.29 -22.37 -11.11
CA LEU A 208 -22.55 -22.59 -9.87
C LEU A 208 -22.58 -21.37 -8.95
N GLU A 209 -22.46 -20.16 -9.50
CA GLU A 209 -22.54 -18.91 -8.73
C GLU A 209 -23.94 -18.71 -8.14
N LEU A 210 -25.01 -19.00 -8.90
CA LEU A 210 -26.38 -18.98 -8.41
C LEU A 210 -26.62 -20.04 -7.32
N LEU A 211 -26.08 -21.25 -7.48
CA LEU A 211 -26.15 -22.30 -6.45
C LEU A 211 -25.42 -21.85 -5.18
N GLN A 212 -24.24 -21.26 -5.32
CA GLN A 212 -23.47 -20.73 -4.18
C GLN A 212 -24.23 -19.59 -3.47
N GLN A 213 -24.86 -18.68 -4.22
CA GLN A 213 -25.71 -17.63 -3.66
C GLN A 213 -26.95 -18.19 -2.97
N SER A 214 -27.60 -19.20 -3.57
CA SER A 214 -28.75 -19.90 -2.99
C SER A 214 -28.39 -20.59 -1.67
N VAL A 215 -27.26 -21.31 -1.61
CA VAL A 215 -26.75 -21.92 -0.38
C VAL A 215 -26.43 -20.84 0.66
N ALA A 216 -25.77 -19.75 0.27
CA ALA A 216 -25.49 -18.63 1.18
C ALA A 216 -26.77 -17.96 1.70
N GLN A 217 -27.82 -17.84 0.89
CA GLN A 217 -29.12 -17.32 1.32
C GLN A 217 -29.87 -18.30 2.22
N ALA A 218 -29.79 -19.61 1.96
CA ALA A 218 -30.38 -20.63 2.82
C ALA A 218 -29.71 -20.62 4.21
N VAL A 219 -28.38 -20.53 4.27
CA VAL A 219 -27.61 -20.40 5.52
C VAL A 219 -27.92 -19.09 6.27
N LYS A 220 -28.20 -17.98 5.55
CA LYS A 220 -28.67 -16.73 6.16
C LYS A 220 -30.08 -16.87 6.72
N ARG A 221 -31.00 -17.54 6.00
CA ARG A 221 -32.39 -17.76 6.42
C ARG A 221 -32.50 -18.68 7.63
N THR A 222 -31.59 -19.65 7.78
CA THR A 222 -31.57 -20.54 8.95
C THR A 222 -31.02 -19.89 10.22
N GLY A 223 -30.57 -18.62 10.17
CA GLY A 223 -30.15 -17.86 11.35
C GLY A 223 -28.84 -18.32 12.01
N ILE A 224 -28.27 -19.45 11.58
CA ILE A 224 -27.05 -20.05 12.13
C ILE A 224 -25.84 -19.12 11.91
N ALA A 225 -25.75 -18.45 10.76
CA ALA A 225 -24.64 -17.53 10.47
C ALA A 225 -24.70 -16.22 11.26
N SER A 226 -25.90 -15.71 11.54
CA SER A 226 -26.09 -14.54 12.41
C SER A 226 -25.77 -14.88 13.87
N ALA A 227 -26.21 -16.04 14.36
CA ALA A 227 -25.88 -16.50 15.72
C ALA A 227 -24.39 -16.83 15.88
N ALA A 228 -23.75 -17.49 14.90
CA ALA A 228 -22.32 -17.77 14.92
C ALA A 228 -21.44 -16.51 14.80
N LYS A 229 -21.87 -15.50 14.04
CA LYS A 229 -21.18 -14.19 13.99
C LYS A 229 -21.34 -13.43 15.31
N LEU A 230 -22.51 -13.45 15.92
CA LEU A 230 -22.75 -12.87 17.25
C LEU A 230 -21.96 -13.60 18.34
N SER A 231 -21.74 -14.91 18.24
CA SER A 231 -20.88 -15.66 19.17
C SER A 231 -19.38 -15.47 18.92
N THR A 232 -18.98 -15.03 17.71
CA THR A 232 -17.58 -14.71 17.37
C THR A 232 -17.18 -13.31 17.80
N ILE A 233 -18.15 -12.42 18.03
CA ILE A 233 -17.93 -11.27 18.91
C ILE A 233 -17.54 -11.88 20.25
N GLN A 234 -16.23 -11.90 20.54
CA GLN A 234 -15.81 -12.17 21.89
C GLN A 234 -16.61 -11.21 22.76
N PRO A 235 -17.48 -11.68 23.67
CA PRO A 235 -17.82 -10.82 24.79
C PRO A 235 -16.47 -10.32 25.27
N LYS A 236 -16.32 -8.99 25.43
CA LYS A 236 -15.18 -8.41 26.15
C LYS A 236 -14.79 -9.44 27.17
N ARG A 237 -13.54 -9.92 27.19
CA ARG A 237 -13.04 -10.79 28.26
C ARG A 237 -13.65 -10.22 29.53
N VAL A 238 -14.73 -10.86 29.96
CA VAL A 238 -15.15 -10.86 31.32
C VAL A 238 -13.98 -11.69 31.80
N VAL A 239 -12.91 -11.00 32.20
CA VAL A 239 -12.04 -11.55 33.22
C VAL A 239 -13.05 -12.07 34.19
N ASP A 240 -13.12 -13.40 34.34
CA ASP A 240 -14.15 -14.08 35.11
C ASP A 240 -14.31 -13.35 36.46
N GLU A 241 -15.17 -12.32 36.51
CA GLU A 241 -15.58 -11.62 37.72
C GLU A 241 -16.38 -12.58 38.59
N SER A 242 -16.67 -13.78 38.06
CA SER A 242 -17.30 -14.90 38.73
C SER A 242 -16.42 -15.57 39.79
N GLU A 243 -15.09 -15.44 39.75
CA GLU A 243 -14.25 -15.84 40.90
C GLU A 243 -13.85 -14.57 41.67
N VAL A 244 -14.78 -14.08 42.48
CA VAL A 244 -14.49 -13.09 43.52
C VAL A 244 -13.36 -13.70 44.38
N PRO A 245 -12.16 -13.08 44.40
CA PRO A 245 -11.07 -13.58 45.22
C PRO A 245 -11.53 -13.69 46.68
N THR A 246 -11.08 -14.73 47.38
CA THR A 246 -11.40 -14.90 48.81
C THR A 246 -10.93 -13.74 49.67
N LEU A 247 -9.96 -12.98 49.16
CA LEU A 247 -9.46 -11.75 49.73
C LEU A 247 -9.04 -10.78 48.62
N GLU A 248 -9.53 -9.54 48.67
CA GLU A 248 -9.09 -8.52 47.73
C GLU A 248 -7.67 -8.01 48.05
N TRP A 249 -6.90 -7.66 47.02
CA TRP A 249 -5.48 -7.33 47.16
C TRP A 249 -5.20 -6.10 48.04
N TRP A 250 -6.17 -5.19 48.20
CA TRP A 250 -6.05 -4.02 49.06
C TRP A 250 -6.32 -4.36 50.53
N ASP A 251 -7.17 -5.34 50.82
CA ASP A 251 -7.43 -5.82 52.18
C ASP A 251 -6.33 -6.72 52.73
N ALA A 252 -5.60 -7.42 51.86
CA ALA A 252 -4.44 -8.23 52.24
C ALA A 252 -3.36 -7.42 52.99
N TYR A 253 -3.27 -6.12 52.74
CA TYR A 253 -2.35 -5.22 53.45
C TYR A 253 -2.89 -4.87 54.86
N ILE A 254 -4.21 -4.85 55.07
CA ILE A 254 -4.83 -4.36 56.31
C ILE A 254 -4.96 -5.48 57.37
N LEU A 255 -5.10 -6.72 56.92
CA LEU A 255 -5.23 -7.90 57.79
C LEU A 255 -3.87 -8.37 58.32
N LYS A 256 -3.88 -9.14 59.42
CA LYS A 256 -2.67 -9.76 59.98
C LYS A 256 -2.15 -10.92 59.11
N ASP A 257 -0.84 -11.13 59.14
CA ASP A 257 -0.15 -12.23 58.45
C ASP A 257 -0.76 -13.58 58.87
N GLY A 258 -1.39 -14.28 57.92
CA GLY A 258 -2.03 -15.59 58.12
C GLY A 258 -3.55 -15.64 57.81
N VAL A 259 -4.20 -14.49 57.65
CA VAL A 259 -5.62 -14.42 57.23
C VAL A 259 -5.71 -14.52 55.70
N THR A 260 -6.36 -15.57 55.20
CA THR A 260 -6.41 -15.89 53.75
C THR A 260 -7.81 -15.75 53.12
N ALA A 261 -8.83 -15.53 53.94
CA ALA A 261 -10.21 -15.33 53.51
C ALA A 261 -10.97 -14.43 54.48
N TYR A 262 -12.00 -13.75 53.99
CA TYR A 262 -12.91 -12.96 54.83
C TYR A 262 -13.67 -13.79 55.88
N SER A 263 -13.76 -15.12 55.70
CA SER A 263 -14.40 -16.02 56.67
C SER A 263 -13.79 -15.94 58.08
N ALA A 264 -12.52 -15.57 58.20
CA ALA A 264 -11.88 -15.35 59.50
C ALA A 264 -12.54 -14.23 60.32
N LEU A 265 -13.23 -13.28 59.66
CA LEU A 265 -14.03 -12.24 60.33
C LEU A 265 -15.33 -12.81 60.91
N ASP A 266 -15.95 -13.77 60.22
CA ASP A 266 -17.16 -14.45 60.67
C ASP A 266 -16.83 -15.39 61.85
N ASP A 267 -15.72 -16.14 61.76
CA ASP A 267 -15.24 -17.02 62.84
C ASP A 267 -14.96 -16.23 64.14
N ALA A 268 -14.34 -15.05 64.03
CA ALA A 268 -14.10 -14.20 65.21
C ALA A 268 -15.37 -13.52 65.75
N ALA A 269 -16.37 -13.29 64.90
CA ALA A 269 -17.67 -12.77 65.33
C ALA A 269 -18.47 -13.83 66.11
N GLU A 270 -18.40 -15.11 65.70
CA GLU A 270 -18.99 -16.23 66.42
C GLU A 270 -18.32 -16.50 67.77
N GLU A 271 -16.99 -16.33 67.85
CA GLU A 271 -16.24 -16.44 69.12
C GLU A 271 -16.36 -15.20 70.04
N GLY A 272 -17.03 -14.14 69.60
CA GLY A 272 -17.19 -12.89 70.36
C GLY A 272 -15.90 -12.07 70.50
N LEU A 273 -14.89 -12.32 69.65
CA LEU A 273 -13.64 -11.57 69.65
C LEU A 273 -13.81 -10.24 68.89
N PRO A 274 -13.22 -9.14 69.40
CA PRO A 274 -13.28 -7.86 68.71
C PRO A 274 -12.47 -7.92 67.41
N THR A 275 -13.00 -7.33 66.33
CA THR A 275 -12.37 -7.24 64.98
C THR A 275 -10.92 -6.74 64.99
N SER A 276 -10.57 -6.02 66.06
CA SER A 276 -9.23 -5.55 66.37
C SER A 276 -8.16 -6.65 66.53
N VAL A 277 -8.57 -7.92 66.68
CA VAL A 277 -7.69 -9.10 66.74
C VAL A 277 -7.22 -9.53 65.35
N ILE A 278 -8.02 -9.28 64.32
CA ILE A 278 -7.75 -9.68 62.92
C ILE A 278 -7.04 -8.55 62.17
N LEU A 279 -7.34 -7.30 62.52
CA LEU A 279 -6.74 -6.12 61.90
C LEU A 279 -5.31 -5.88 62.40
N ASN A 280 -4.45 -5.49 61.48
CA ASN A 280 -3.11 -5.03 61.82
C ASN A 280 -3.17 -3.59 62.36
N LYS A 281 -3.30 -3.45 63.69
CA LYS A 281 -3.34 -2.15 64.39
C LYS A 281 -2.10 -1.27 64.13
N ALA A 282 -1.00 -1.83 63.67
CA ALA A 282 0.20 -1.04 63.38
C ALA A 282 0.03 -0.14 62.14
N TRP A 283 -0.88 -0.49 61.23
CA TRP A 283 -0.99 0.17 59.92
C TRP A 283 -2.17 1.14 59.83
N ILE A 284 -3.18 0.97 60.69
CA ILE A 284 -4.32 1.88 60.78
C ILE A 284 -4.02 2.94 61.85
N THR A 285 -3.79 4.18 61.41
CA THR A 285 -3.51 5.32 62.30
C THR A 285 -4.41 6.51 61.95
N ASN A 286 -4.46 7.53 62.81
CA ASN A 286 -5.19 8.78 62.54
C ASN A 286 -4.50 9.68 61.50
N LEU A 287 -3.40 9.22 60.90
CA LEU A 287 -2.64 9.98 59.90
C LEU A 287 -3.27 9.83 58.53
N VAL A 288 -3.52 10.96 57.87
CA VAL A 288 -4.04 11.01 56.50
C VAL A 288 -2.89 11.35 55.55
N GLU A 289 -2.55 10.41 54.66
CA GLU A 289 -1.59 10.67 53.60
C GLU A 289 -2.21 11.57 52.53
N HIS A 290 -1.49 12.62 52.14
CA HIS A 290 -1.83 13.39 50.95
C HIS A 290 -1.05 12.80 49.78
N PRO A 291 -1.71 12.13 48.81
CA PRO A 291 -1.02 11.45 47.73
C PRO A 291 -0.20 12.44 46.90
N ILE A 292 0.86 11.92 46.26
CA ILE A 292 1.77 12.72 45.45
C ILE A 292 0.95 13.45 44.36
N LYS A 293 1.04 14.78 44.35
CA LYS A 293 0.40 15.62 43.33
C LYS A 293 1.10 15.40 41.99
N LEU A 294 0.54 14.54 41.15
CA LEU A 294 1.01 14.35 39.78
C LEU A 294 0.67 15.58 38.94
N LYS A 295 1.61 16.00 38.09
CA LYS A 295 1.35 17.02 37.09
C LYS A 295 0.31 16.52 36.09
N PRO A 296 -0.57 17.39 35.57
CA PRO A 296 -1.51 16.96 34.54
C PRO A 296 -0.73 16.41 33.34
N PRO A 297 -1.10 15.25 32.78
CA PRO A 297 -0.34 14.60 31.69
C PRO A 297 -0.11 15.46 30.45
N ARG A 298 -0.81 16.58 30.30
CA ARG A 298 -0.82 17.47 29.13
C ARG A 298 -0.55 18.93 29.51
N GLU A 299 0.35 19.17 30.46
CA GLU A 299 0.80 20.53 30.79
C GLU A 299 1.49 21.16 29.56
N LEU A 300 1.10 22.40 29.23
CA LEU A 300 1.73 23.13 28.14
C LEU A 300 3.17 23.46 28.56
N SER A 301 4.17 23.00 27.82
CA SER A 301 5.58 23.31 28.11
C SER A 301 5.88 24.81 28.15
N LYS A 302 5.06 25.60 27.47
CA LYS A 302 5.03 27.06 27.53
C LYS A 302 3.60 27.51 27.78
N PRO A 303 3.37 28.51 28.65
CA PRO A 303 2.06 29.11 28.79
C PRO A 303 1.57 29.62 27.41
N PRO A 304 0.27 29.57 27.14
CA PRO A 304 -0.27 29.99 25.85
C PRO A 304 -0.02 31.49 25.66
N GLU A 305 0.72 31.84 24.61
CA GLU A 305 0.96 33.24 24.25
C GLU A 305 -0.36 33.88 23.80
N ILE A 306 -0.84 34.86 24.57
CA ILE A 306 -2.05 35.60 24.23
C ILE A 306 -1.70 36.57 23.08
N PRO A 307 -2.32 36.43 21.89
CA PRO A 307 -2.00 37.30 20.77
C PRO A 307 -2.46 38.75 21.07
N LEU A 308 -1.53 39.71 20.99
CA LEU A 308 -1.85 41.12 21.16
C LEU A 308 -2.60 41.65 19.93
N LEU A 309 -3.89 41.96 20.11
CA LEU A 309 -4.73 42.53 19.06
C LEU A 309 -4.81 44.04 19.22
N LEU A 310 -4.28 44.78 18.23
CA LEU A 310 -4.39 46.24 18.21
C LEU A 310 -5.73 46.69 17.61
N THR A 311 -6.32 47.73 18.19
CA THR A 311 -7.49 48.41 17.63
C THR A 311 -7.17 49.08 16.29
N LYS A 312 -8.21 49.41 15.50
CA LYS A 312 -8.02 50.13 14.22
C LYS A 312 -7.31 51.48 14.41
N LYS A 313 -7.54 52.18 15.53
CA LYS A 313 -6.91 53.48 15.85
C LYS A 313 -5.42 53.31 16.15
N GLU A 314 -5.06 52.32 16.97
CA GLU A 314 -3.66 52.01 17.29
C GLU A 314 -2.88 51.53 16.07
N ARG A 315 -3.48 50.66 15.24
CA ARG A 315 -2.85 50.26 13.96
C ARG A 315 -2.56 51.45 13.06
N LYS A 316 -3.46 52.44 12.99
CA LYS A 316 -3.22 53.70 12.27
C LYS A 316 -2.11 54.53 12.91
N LYS A 317 -2.05 54.60 14.25
CA LYS A 317 -1.00 55.32 15.00
C LYS A 317 0.39 54.72 14.76
N VAL A 318 0.54 53.41 14.95
CA VAL A 318 1.79 52.67 14.71
C VAL A 318 2.25 52.82 13.26
N ARG A 319 1.34 52.62 12.28
CA ARG A 319 1.66 52.82 10.86
C ARG A 319 2.16 54.23 10.55
N ARG A 320 1.58 55.26 11.18
CA ARG A 320 2.01 56.65 10.97
C ARG A 320 3.38 56.92 11.60
N GLN A 321 3.60 56.44 12.83
CA GLN A 321 4.90 56.58 13.51
C GLN A 321 6.01 55.89 12.73
N ASN A 322 5.84 54.62 12.33
CA ASN A 322 6.85 53.90 11.53
C ASN A 322 7.13 54.57 10.17
N ARG A 323 6.11 55.22 9.57
CA ARG A 323 6.30 55.98 8.31
C ARG A 323 7.06 57.28 8.55
N GLN A 324 6.77 57.98 9.64
CA GLN A 324 7.47 59.20 10.02
C GLN A 324 8.93 58.90 10.34
N GLU A 325 9.20 57.84 11.10
CA GLU A 325 10.55 57.37 11.42
C GLU A 325 11.33 56.97 10.16
N ALA A 326 10.76 56.13 9.29
CA ALA A 326 11.42 55.75 8.03
C ALA A 326 11.68 56.95 7.10
N GLN A 327 10.83 57.98 7.15
CA GLN A 327 11.03 59.21 6.39
C GLN A 327 12.14 60.08 7.00
N LYS A 328 12.18 60.20 8.33
CA LYS A 328 13.27 60.87 9.06
C LYS A 328 14.61 60.19 8.81
N GLU A 329 14.68 58.87 8.94
CA GLU A 329 15.88 58.08 8.67
C GLU A 329 16.37 58.29 7.22
N ARG A 330 15.45 58.32 6.24
CA ARG A 330 15.82 58.62 4.85
C ARG A 330 16.34 60.06 4.70
N GLN A 331 15.74 61.04 5.36
CA GLN A 331 16.21 62.44 5.33
C GLN A 331 17.57 62.59 5.99
N GLU A 332 17.80 61.91 7.12
CA GLU A 332 19.08 61.87 7.83
C GLU A 332 20.17 61.23 6.97
N LYS A 333 19.87 60.12 6.27
CA LYS A 333 20.80 59.51 5.30
C LYS A 333 21.19 60.46 4.17
N VAL A 334 20.25 61.29 3.70
CA VAL A 334 20.54 62.33 2.69
C VAL A 334 21.36 63.47 3.30
N ARG A 335 21.02 63.92 4.52
CA ARG A 335 21.77 64.97 5.24
C ARG A 335 23.22 64.57 5.53
N LEU A 336 23.45 63.28 5.83
CA LEU A 336 24.78 62.71 6.03
C LEU A 336 25.51 62.40 4.71
N GLY A 337 24.86 62.55 3.56
CA GLY A 337 25.47 62.28 2.24
C GLY A 337 25.59 60.80 1.87
N LEU A 338 25.05 59.87 2.67
CA LEU A 338 25.06 58.42 2.37
C LEU A 338 24.14 58.06 1.21
N MET A 339 23.14 58.90 0.93
CA MET A 339 22.23 58.73 -0.19
C MET A 339 22.07 60.05 -0.94
N PRO A 340 22.09 60.06 -2.28
CA PRO A 340 21.76 61.25 -3.06
C PRO A 340 20.28 61.63 -2.86
N PRO A 341 19.94 62.93 -2.93
CA PRO A 341 18.56 63.39 -2.93
C PRO A 341 17.73 62.69 -4.02
N PRO A 342 16.50 62.23 -3.73
CA PRO A 342 15.68 61.55 -4.73
C PRO A 342 15.25 62.52 -5.84
N GLU A 343 15.41 62.11 -7.09
CA GLU A 343 14.97 62.90 -8.25
C GLU A 343 13.47 63.20 -8.25
N PRO A 344 13.04 64.33 -8.86
CA PRO A 344 11.63 64.66 -8.99
C PRO A 344 10.90 63.62 -9.84
N LYS A 345 9.69 63.26 -9.41
CA LYS A 345 8.85 62.27 -10.09
C LYS A 345 8.18 62.89 -11.32
N VAL A 346 8.76 62.69 -12.51
CA VAL A 346 8.15 63.14 -13.76
C VAL A 346 7.12 62.10 -14.26
N ARG A 347 6.00 62.55 -14.81
CA ARG A 347 5.01 61.69 -15.51
C ARG A 347 4.80 62.30 -16.88
N LEU A 348 4.34 61.53 -17.87
CA LEU A 348 3.98 62.08 -19.19
C LEU A 348 3.00 63.26 -19.08
N ALA A 349 2.02 63.18 -18.17
CA ALA A 349 1.09 64.28 -17.87
C ALA A 349 1.73 65.52 -17.22
N ASN A 350 2.85 65.36 -16.50
CA ASN A 350 3.56 66.45 -15.82
C ASN A 350 4.81 66.90 -16.61
N LEU A 351 5.05 66.33 -17.79
CA LEU A 351 6.30 66.51 -18.55
C LEU A 351 6.48 67.98 -18.95
N MET A 352 5.47 68.58 -19.57
CA MET A 352 5.49 69.99 -19.99
C MET A 352 5.63 70.97 -18.80
N ARG A 353 5.14 70.60 -17.61
CA ARG A 353 5.22 71.47 -16.42
C ARG A 353 6.59 71.40 -15.74
N VAL A 354 7.29 70.27 -15.80
CA VAL A 354 8.54 70.03 -15.06
C VAL A 354 9.78 70.24 -15.94
N LEU A 355 9.71 69.85 -17.21
CA LEU A 355 10.82 69.92 -18.18
C LEU A 355 10.40 70.72 -19.42
N GLY A 356 9.57 71.76 -19.27
CA GLY A 356 8.99 72.50 -20.39
C GLY A 356 10.03 73.15 -21.31
N SER A 357 11.08 73.75 -20.77
CA SER A 357 12.19 74.34 -21.54
C SER A 357 12.90 73.29 -22.41
N ASP A 358 13.19 72.13 -21.83
CA ASP A 358 13.96 71.06 -22.46
C ASP A 358 13.10 70.26 -23.45
N ALA A 359 11.81 70.13 -23.14
CA ALA A 359 10.86 69.43 -23.98
C ALA A 359 10.45 70.23 -25.23
N VAL A 360 10.60 71.57 -25.20
CA VAL A 360 10.44 72.43 -26.39
C VAL A 360 11.63 72.27 -27.34
N GLN A 361 12.83 72.04 -26.81
CA GLN A 361 14.03 71.81 -27.63
C GLN A 361 14.03 70.40 -28.25
N ASP A 362 13.89 69.35 -27.44
CA ASP A 362 13.91 67.95 -27.90
C ASP A 362 12.75 67.12 -27.30
N PRO A 363 11.54 67.14 -27.90
CA PRO A 363 10.36 66.48 -27.34
C PRO A 363 10.54 64.96 -27.21
N SER A 364 11.17 64.32 -28.20
CA SER A 364 11.38 62.86 -28.23
C SER A 364 12.38 62.39 -27.18
N LYS A 365 13.44 63.18 -26.92
CA LYS A 365 14.48 62.85 -25.93
C LYS A 365 13.93 62.94 -24.51
N VAL A 366 13.17 64.01 -24.22
CA VAL A 366 12.54 64.19 -22.91
C VAL A 366 11.45 63.15 -22.69
N GLU A 367 10.67 62.79 -23.71
CA GLU A 367 9.69 61.70 -23.61
C GLU A 367 10.37 60.35 -23.32
N ALA A 368 11.44 60.02 -24.05
CA ALA A 368 12.21 58.80 -23.82
C ALA A 368 12.80 58.75 -22.40
N TYR A 369 13.35 59.86 -21.91
CA TYR A 369 13.85 59.99 -20.54
C TYR A 369 12.73 59.75 -19.50
N VAL A 370 11.56 60.37 -19.66
CA VAL A 370 10.43 60.20 -18.74
C VAL A 370 9.88 58.78 -18.78
N ARG A 371 9.81 58.15 -19.97
CA ARG A 371 9.44 56.73 -20.12
C ARG A 371 10.45 55.82 -19.44
N ALA A 372 11.75 56.05 -19.61
CA ALA A 372 12.81 55.31 -18.93
C ALA A 372 12.72 55.48 -17.40
N GLN A 373 12.44 56.69 -16.90
CA GLN A 373 12.24 56.95 -15.46
C GLN A 373 10.95 56.28 -14.94
N MET A 374 9.88 56.23 -15.74
CA MET A 374 8.65 55.50 -15.43
C MET A 374 8.87 53.99 -15.40
N GLU A 375 9.58 53.45 -16.39
CA GLU A 375 9.94 52.05 -16.50
C GLU A 375 10.88 51.63 -15.38
N SER A 376 11.90 52.43 -15.07
CA SER A 376 12.79 52.21 -13.93
C SER A 376 12.01 52.13 -12.61
N ARG A 377 11.02 53.02 -12.39
CA ARG A 377 10.12 52.93 -11.22
C ARG A 377 9.24 51.68 -11.23
N LYS A 378 8.68 51.32 -12.38
CA LYS A 378 7.88 50.08 -12.52
C LYS A 378 8.75 48.85 -12.25
N ARG A 379 9.94 48.79 -12.83
CA ARG A 379 10.95 47.74 -12.65
C ARG A 379 11.42 47.66 -11.21
N ALA A 380 11.68 48.79 -10.55
CA ALA A 380 12.05 48.81 -9.13
C ALA A 380 10.92 48.30 -8.23
N HIS A 381 9.66 48.65 -8.54
CA HIS A 381 8.49 48.12 -7.83
C HIS A 381 8.31 46.61 -8.05
N GLU A 382 8.42 46.15 -9.30
CA GLU A 382 8.34 44.73 -9.66
C GLU A 382 9.49 43.92 -9.08
N ALA A 383 10.72 44.45 -9.10
CA ALA A 383 11.89 43.85 -8.49
C ALA A 383 11.74 43.77 -6.96
N ALA A 384 11.21 44.82 -6.30
CA ALA A 384 10.92 44.77 -4.87
C ALA A 384 9.82 43.74 -4.54
N ASN A 385 8.82 43.58 -5.40
CA ASN A 385 7.79 42.55 -5.23
C ASN A 385 8.33 41.14 -5.49
N ALA A 386 9.19 40.98 -6.49
CA ALA A 386 9.87 39.73 -6.80
C ALA A 386 10.80 39.32 -5.65
N ALA A 387 11.55 40.25 -5.07
CA ALA A 387 12.41 40.00 -3.91
C ALA A 387 11.60 39.61 -2.65
N ARG A 388 10.42 40.21 -2.45
CA ARG A 388 9.50 39.82 -1.35
C ARG A 388 8.73 38.52 -1.63
N LYS A 389 8.63 38.10 -2.89
CA LYS A 389 7.88 36.91 -3.27
C LYS A 389 8.60 35.69 -2.74
N LEU A 390 7.90 34.98 -1.86
CA LEU A 390 8.41 33.76 -1.24
C LEU A 390 8.83 32.75 -2.32
N THR A 391 10.00 32.14 -2.16
CA THR A 391 10.43 31.08 -3.08
C THR A 391 9.46 29.89 -2.98
N LYS A 392 9.38 29.06 -4.03
CA LYS A 392 8.46 27.90 -4.04
C LYS A 392 8.70 26.99 -2.83
N GLU A 393 9.97 26.81 -2.46
CA GLU A 393 10.39 26.01 -1.30
C GLU A 393 9.98 26.63 0.03
N GLN A 394 10.24 27.93 0.20
CA GLN A 394 9.80 28.66 1.39
C GLN A 394 8.27 28.67 1.52
N ALA A 395 7.54 28.76 0.40
CA ALA A 395 6.08 28.66 0.38
C ALA A 395 5.59 27.27 0.77
N ARG A 396 6.26 26.21 0.29
CA ARG A 396 6.01 24.83 0.72
C ARG A 396 6.28 24.67 2.20
N TYR A 397 7.39 25.17 2.72
CA TYR A 397 7.74 25.11 4.14
C TYR A 397 6.71 25.85 5.01
N LYS A 398 6.31 27.08 4.65
CA LYS A 398 5.24 27.81 5.37
C LYS A 398 3.90 27.08 5.32
N ARG A 399 3.57 26.42 4.21
CA ARG A 399 2.35 25.59 4.10
C ARG A 399 2.43 24.36 5.00
N ILE A 400 3.56 23.66 4.99
CA ILE A 400 3.81 22.50 5.86
C ILE A 400 3.75 22.93 7.31
N LYS A 401 4.42 24.01 7.72
CA LYS A 401 4.38 24.55 9.09
C LYS A 401 2.96 24.95 9.53
N LYS A 402 2.12 25.43 8.60
CA LYS A 402 0.71 25.75 8.88
C LYS A 402 -0.16 24.49 9.08
N ILE A 403 0.16 23.39 8.40
CA ILE A 403 -0.59 22.12 8.45
C ILE A 403 -0.07 21.24 9.58
N LYS A 404 1.24 21.20 9.80
CA LYS A 404 1.92 20.48 10.87
C LYS A 404 1.58 21.17 12.18
N GLU A 405 0.47 20.73 12.77
CA GLU A 405 0.07 21.14 14.11
C GLU A 405 0.95 20.42 15.13
N ASP A 406 1.22 21.09 16.24
CA ASP A 406 1.90 20.46 17.35
C ASP A 406 0.97 19.40 17.94
N THR A 407 1.30 18.13 17.70
CA THR A 407 0.53 16.98 18.19
C THR A 407 1.13 16.42 19.49
N SER A 408 2.07 17.15 20.11
CA SER A 408 2.78 16.70 21.31
C SER A 408 1.89 16.71 22.56
N GLN A 409 0.83 17.52 22.57
CA GLN A 409 -0.06 17.66 23.74
C GLN A 409 -1.23 16.69 23.70
N ALA A 410 -1.91 16.64 22.56
CA ALA A 410 -3.02 15.75 22.33
C ALA A 410 -3.09 15.41 20.85
N VAL A 411 -3.28 14.12 20.58
CA VAL A 411 -3.54 13.61 19.25
C VAL A 411 -5.05 13.46 19.12
N HIS A 412 -5.65 14.16 18.17
CA HIS A 412 -7.04 13.91 17.84
C HIS A 412 -7.12 12.70 16.92
N VAL A 413 -7.99 11.77 17.26
CA VAL A 413 -8.20 10.54 16.52
C VAL A 413 -9.65 10.52 16.02
N SER A 414 -9.85 10.06 14.80
CA SER A 414 -11.16 9.86 14.20
C SER A 414 -11.18 8.51 13.52
N VAL A 415 -12.21 7.74 13.84
CA VAL A 415 -12.42 6.38 13.35
C VAL A 415 -13.66 6.39 12.48
N TYR A 416 -13.47 6.04 11.22
CA TYR A 416 -14.53 5.96 10.24
C TYR A 416 -14.77 4.50 9.85
N ARG A 417 -16.03 4.17 9.65
CA ARG A 417 -16.45 2.90 9.07
C ARG A 417 -16.99 3.14 7.67
N VAL A 418 -16.53 2.35 6.72
CA VAL A 418 -16.92 2.43 5.31
C VAL A 418 -17.38 1.05 4.83
N LYS A 419 -18.56 1.00 4.20
CA LYS A 419 -19.11 -0.28 3.70
C LYS A 419 -18.31 -0.82 2.53
N ASP A 420 -18.11 0.01 1.50
CA ASP A 420 -17.38 -0.40 0.29
C ASP A 420 -16.17 0.50 -0.01
N PHE A 421 -15.00 -0.13 -0.08
CA PHE A 421 -13.75 0.49 -0.53
C PHE A 421 -13.29 -0.03 -1.89
N SER A 422 -14.12 -0.75 -2.67
CA SER A 422 -13.74 -1.34 -3.96
C SER A 422 -13.22 -0.29 -4.96
N ASN A 423 -13.74 0.94 -4.93
CA ASN A 423 -13.33 2.02 -5.83
C ASN A 423 -11.89 2.52 -5.55
N PRO A 424 -10.93 2.37 -6.49
CA PRO A 424 -9.55 2.85 -6.31
C PRO A 424 -9.46 4.37 -6.13
N SER A 425 -10.40 5.14 -6.70
CA SER A 425 -10.43 6.59 -6.53
C SER A 425 -10.74 7.01 -5.09
N HIS A 426 -11.56 6.24 -4.37
CA HIS A 426 -11.84 6.51 -2.95
C HIS A 426 -10.61 6.21 -2.10
N ARG A 427 -9.96 5.05 -2.33
CA ARG A 427 -8.68 4.69 -1.69
C ARG A 427 -7.62 5.77 -1.88
N PHE A 428 -7.41 6.18 -3.14
CA PHE A 428 -6.42 7.20 -3.48
C PHE A 428 -6.72 8.55 -2.82
N LYS A 429 -7.98 8.99 -2.79
CA LYS A 429 -8.37 10.24 -2.12
C LYS A 429 -8.07 10.17 -0.63
N VAL A 430 -8.44 9.08 0.03
CA VAL A 430 -8.21 8.87 1.47
C VAL A 430 -6.72 8.88 1.78
N GLU A 431 -5.93 8.06 1.08
CA GLU A 431 -4.49 7.96 1.25
C GLU A 431 -3.77 9.31 1.01
N THR A 432 -4.04 9.92 -0.14
CA THR A 432 -3.34 11.12 -0.58
C THR A 432 -3.68 12.30 0.32
N ASN A 433 -4.95 12.47 0.73
CA ASN A 433 -5.32 13.58 1.61
C ASN A 433 -4.75 13.38 3.03
N ALA A 434 -4.74 12.15 3.55
CA ALA A 434 -4.14 11.90 4.86
C ALA A 434 -2.63 12.20 4.85
N ASN A 435 -1.92 11.76 3.80
CA ASN A 435 -0.51 12.06 3.61
C ASN A 435 -0.23 13.57 3.41
N GLN A 436 -1.05 14.26 2.60
CA GLN A 436 -0.93 15.73 2.39
C GLN A 436 -1.21 16.53 3.67
N LEU A 437 -2.09 16.03 4.53
CA LEU A 437 -2.41 16.61 5.83
C LEU A 437 -1.40 16.23 6.92
N LEU A 438 -0.40 15.38 6.62
CA LEU A 438 0.56 14.86 7.60
C LEU A 438 -0.11 14.14 8.77
N MET A 439 -1.19 13.42 8.45
CA MET A 439 -1.92 12.57 9.38
C MET A 439 -1.32 11.17 9.37
N THR A 440 -1.52 10.46 10.46
CA THR A 440 -1.09 9.07 10.64
C THR A 440 -2.31 8.18 10.84
N GLY A 441 -2.18 6.86 10.68
CA GLY A 441 -3.33 5.98 10.81
C GLY A 441 -3.20 4.64 10.11
N LEU A 442 -4.30 3.89 10.08
CA LEU A 442 -4.40 2.60 9.42
C LEU A 442 -5.76 2.46 8.76
N VAL A 443 -5.76 1.94 7.53
CA VAL A 443 -6.97 1.53 6.83
C VAL A 443 -6.97 0.01 6.74
N ALA A 444 -7.86 -0.62 7.50
CA ALA A 444 -8.10 -2.05 7.45
C ALA A 444 -9.24 -2.33 6.45
N LEU A 445 -8.92 -3.09 5.40
CA LEU A 445 -9.89 -3.51 4.40
C LEU A 445 -10.37 -4.92 4.73
N HIS A 446 -11.67 -5.08 4.93
CA HIS A 446 -12.34 -6.35 5.20
C HIS A 446 -13.62 -6.42 4.37
N SER A 447 -14.12 -7.63 4.08
CA SER A 447 -15.31 -7.81 3.20
C SER A 447 -16.57 -7.14 3.77
N ASP A 448 -16.72 -7.20 5.08
CA ASP A 448 -17.97 -6.82 5.75
C ASP A 448 -17.89 -5.42 6.39
N CYS A 449 -16.69 -4.95 6.72
CA CYS A 449 -16.49 -3.68 7.45
C CYS A 449 -15.09 -3.11 7.19
N ASN A 450 -14.98 -2.03 6.42
CA ASN A 450 -13.70 -1.36 6.27
C ASN A 450 -13.55 -0.27 7.33
N VAL A 451 -12.41 -0.25 8.02
CA VAL A 451 -12.15 0.68 9.12
C VAL A 451 -11.01 1.61 8.73
N VAL A 452 -11.23 2.90 8.89
CA VAL A 452 -10.24 3.96 8.62
C VAL A 452 -9.99 4.70 9.93
N VAL A 453 -8.84 4.43 10.54
CA VAL A 453 -8.36 5.16 11.72
C VAL A 453 -7.41 6.24 11.27
N VAL A 454 -7.65 7.48 11.67
CA VAL A 454 -6.77 8.61 11.36
C VAL A 454 -6.49 9.43 12.60
N GLU A 455 -5.23 9.73 12.80
CA GLU A 455 -4.65 10.48 13.91
C GLU A 455 -3.99 11.76 13.39
N GLY A 456 -4.20 12.87 14.09
CA GLY A 456 -3.64 14.15 13.71
C GLY A 456 -4.07 15.30 14.61
N GLY A 457 -3.75 16.51 14.18
CA GLY A 457 -4.18 17.73 14.87
C GLY A 457 -5.65 18.09 14.54
N PRO A 458 -6.27 18.99 15.31
CA PRO A 458 -7.67 19.34 15.17
C PRO A 458 -8.02 19.99 13.82
N ARG A 459 -7.14 20.81 13.22
CA ARG A 459 -7.41 21.38 11.89
C ARG A 459 -7.25 20.34 10.78
N GLN A 460 -6.34 19.39 10.97
CA GLN A 460 -6.19 18.26 10.05
C GLN A 460 -7.46 17.40 10.07
N GLN A 461 -7.94 17.05 11.27
CA GLN A 461 -9.16 16.27 11.45
C GLN A 461 -10.39 16.95 10.86
N ARG A 462 -10.62 18.25 11.08
CA ARG A 462 -11.78 18.95 10.47
C ARG A 462 -11.78 18.91 8.94
N LYS A 463 -10.60 18.94 8.31
CA LYS A 463 -10.48 18.83 6.85
C LYS A 463 -10.73 17.41 6.37
N PHE A 464 -10.24 16.42 7.11
CA PHE A 464 -10.39 15.02 6.79
C PHE A 464 -11.82 14.52 7.02
N GLU A 465 -12.47 14.94 8.10
CA GLU A 465 -13.88 14.70 8.39
C GLU A 465 -14.78 15.26 7.28
N ARG A 466 -14.52 16.50 6.83
CA ARG A 466 -15.23 17.06 5.66
C ARG A 466 -14.96 16.27 4.38
N LEU A 467 -13.75 15.72 4.22
CA LEU A 467 -13.43 14.86 3.08
C LEU A 467 -14.27 13.57 3.11
N MET A 468 -14.23 12.85 4.22
CA MET A 468 -14.87 11.55 4.39
C MET A 468 -16.40 11.64 4.34
N LEU A 469 -17.00 12.61 5.03
CA LEU A 469 -18.46 12.66 5.16
C LEU A 469 -19.15 13.42 4.02
N HIS A 470 -18.51 14.46 3.46
CA HIS A 470 -19.21 15.40 2.55
C HIS A 470 -18.64 15.44 1.13
N ARG A 471 -17.31 15.30 0.95
CA ARG A 471 -16.67 15.47 -0.38
C ARG A 471 -16.55 14.18 -1.17
N ILE A 472 -16.36 13.05 -0.49
CA ILE A 472 -16.37 11.73 -1.13
C ILE A 472 -17.81 11.28 -1.22
N LYS A 473 -18.29 11.06 -2.44
CA LYS A 473 -19.60 10.49 -2.70
C LYS A 473 -19.45 8.97 -2.77
N TRP A 474 -19.74 8.30 -1.66
CA TRP A 474 -19.50 6.85 -1.52
C TRP A 474 -20.36 6.00 -2.45
N HIS A 475 -21.55 6.47 -2.82
CA HIS A 475 -22.47 5.77 -3.72
C HIS A 475 -22.17 5.95 -5.21
N GLU A 476 -21.24 6.85 -5.59
CA GLU A 476 -20.82 6.97 -7.00
C GLU A 476 -19.84 5.84 -7.34
N THR A 477 -20.37 4.74 -7.87
CA THR A 477 -19.56 3.68 -8.50
C THR A 477 -18.96 4.21 -9.81
N LYS A 478 -17.84 3.63 -10.23
CA LYS A 478 -17.01 4.02 -11.39
C LYS A 478 -17.84 4.64 -12.55
N ARG A 479 -17.50 5.86 -12.95
CA ARG A 479 -17.91 6.43 -14.24
C ARG A 479 -17.60 5.43 -15.36
N GLY A 480 -18.63 4.88 -15.99
CA GLY A 480 -18.53 4.21 -17.29
C GLY A 480 -18.80 2.71 -17.37
N ARG A 481 -19.58 2.08 -16.47
CA ARG A 481 -20.16 0.76 -16.79
C ARG A 481 -21.58 0.63 -16.25
N ASP A 482 -22.49 0.49 -17.21
CA ASP A 482 -23.94 0.26 -17.12
C ASP A 482 -24.76 1.28 -16.31
N GLU A 483 -25.23 2.31 -17.03
CA GLU A 483 -26.54 2.90 -16.74
C GLU A 483 -27.60 1.85 -17.02
N GLY A 484 -27.97 1.10 -16.00
CA GLY A 484 -28.98 0.07 -16.12
C GLY A 484 -29.00 -0.79 -14.87
N ASN A 485 -29.87 -0.40 -13.94
CA ASN A 485 -30.41 -1.23 -12.86
C ASN A 485 -29.79 -1.03 -11.45
N GLN A 486 -30.60 -0.35 -10.63
CA GLN A 486 -30.87 -0.56 -9.20
C GLN A 486 -30.03 0.16 -8.11
N ASN A 487 -30.80 0.88 -7.30
CA ASN A 487 -30.56 1.38 -5.95
C ASN A 487 -29.71 2.65 -5.78
N ALA A 488 -30.23 3.76 -6.33
CA ALA A 488 -29.95 5.11 -5.82
C ALA A 488 -30.58 5.37 -4.42
N ASN A 489 -31.29 4.40 -3.83
CA ASN A 489 -31.96 4.48 -2.53
C ASN A 489 -31.44 3.46 -1.51
N SER A 490 -30.11 3.31 -1.38
CA SER A 490 -29.59 2.90 -0.08
C SER A 490 -29.53 4.14 0.80
N ALA A 491 -30.57 4.39 1.60
CA ALA A 491 -30.69 5.50 2.57
C ALA A 491 -29.63 5.48 3.70
N GLU A 492 -28.64 4.61 3.56
CA GLU A 492 -27.61 4.29 4.52
C GLU A 492 -26.33 5.05 4.16
N PRO A 493 -25.78 5.90 5.06
CA PRO A 493 -24.56 6.64 4.77
C PRO A 493 -23.40 5.66 4.49
N GLY A 494 -22.83 5.73 3.28
CA GLY A 494 -21.75 4.85 2.85
C GLY A 494 -20.45 4.95 3.68
N CYS A 495 -20.29 6.05 4.43
CA CYS A 495 -19.26 6.26 5.44
C CYS A 495 -19.87 6.89 6.68
N GLN A 496 -19.53 6.34 7.85
CA GLN A 496 -19.99 6.84 9.14
C GLN A 496 -18.79 7.16 10.04
N LEU A 497 -18.91 8.20 10.85
CA LEU A 497 -17.95 8.51 11.92
C LEU A 497 -18.37 7.72 13.16
N VAL A 498 -17.59 6.71 13.53
CA VAL A 498 -17.89 5.83 14.68
C VAL A 498 -17.41 6.46 15.97
N TRP A 499 -16.20 7.01 15.96
CA TRP A 499 -15.62 7.62 17.14
C TRP A 499 -14.72 8.80 16.80
N LYS A 500 -14.75 9.80 17.67
CA LYS A 500 -13.89 10.98 17.61
C LYS A 500 -13.48 11.36 19.01
N GLY A 501 -12.17 11.38 19.26
CA GLY A 501 -11.65 11.69 20.58
C GLY A 501 -10.21 12.13 20.55
N THR A 502 -9.61 12.19 21.74
CA THR A 502 -8.22 12.62 21.95
C THR A 502 -7.45 11.55 22.70
N VAL A 503 -6.28 11.20 22.17
CA VAL A 503 -5.34 10.23 22.73
C VAL A 503 -4.05 10.95 23.12
N GLY A 504 -3.28 10.38 24.05
CA GLY A 504 -2.03 10.96 24.52
C GLY A 504 -0.94 10.98 23.45
N GLN A 505 -0.72 9.87 22.74
CA GLN A 505 0.35 9.70 21.75
C GLN A 505 -0.19 9.09 20.45
N ARG A 506 0.57 9.23 19.36
CA ARG A 506 0.23 8.65 18.06
C ARG A 506 0.57 7.16 18.10
N ALA A 507 -0.37 6.31 17.76
CA ALA A 507 -0.12 4.86 17.64
C ALA A 507 0.51 4.51 16.28
N PHE A 508 0.31 5.34 15.25
CA PHE A 508 0.77 5.07 13.89
C PHE A 508 1.82 6.07 13.38
N ASP A 509 2.74 5.59 12.54
CA ASP A 509 3.81 6.42 11.96
C ASP A 509 3.42 7.07 10.63
N LYS A 510 2.68 6.34 9.80
CA LYS A 510 2.20 6.73 8.47
C LYS A 510 0.87 6.03 8.20
N VAL A 511 0.06 6.59 7.31
CA VAL A 511 -1.15 5.91 6.84
C VAL A 511 -0.77 4.72 5.98
N GLN A 512 -1.23 3.53 6.37
CA GLN A 512 -1.05 2.29 5.62
C GLN A 512 -2.38 1.64 5.28
N PHE A 513 -2.47 1.02 4.11
CA PHE A 513 -3.59 0.16 3.74
C PHE A 513 -3.20 -1.29 3.98
N ARG A 514 -3.98 -1.99 4.78
CA ARG A 514 -3.81 -3.42 5.05
C ARG A 514 -5.08 -4.15 4.64
N ALA A 515 -4.95 -5.09 3.71
CA ALA A 515 -6.02 -6.01 3.38
C ALA A 515 -6.03 -7.14 4.41
N CYS A 516 -7.15 -7.28 5.10
CA CYS A 516 -7.36 -8.26 6.14
C CYS A 516 -8.49 -9.19 5.71
N PRO A 517 -8.20 -10.42 5.26
CA PRO A 517 -9.24 -11.36 4.84
C PRO A 517 -10.08 -11.89 6.00
N THR A 518 -9.50 -11.95 7.20
CA THR A 518 -10.17 -12.43 8.42
C THR A 518 -10.18 -11.34 9.49
N GLU A 519 -11.21 -11.39 10.34
CA GLU A 519 -11.43 -10.44 11.44
C GLU A 519 -10.34 -10.54 12.50
N LEU A 520 -9.91 -11.76 12.83
CA LEU A 520 -8.82 -12.01 13.77
C LEU A 520 -7.52 -11.36 13.29
N PHE A 521 -7.23 -11.45 11.99
CA PHE A 521 -6.05 -10.82 11.41
C PHE A 521 -6.16 -9.29 11.46
N ALA A 522 -7.34 -8.73 11.17
CA ALA A 522 -7.57 -7.29 11.30
C ALA A 522 -7.32 -6.82 12.75
N ARG A 523 -7.92 -7.51 13.73
CA ARG A 523 -7.75 -7.23 15.15
C ARG A 523 -6.30 -7.34 15.59
N GLU A 524 -5.56 -8.34 15.11
CA GLU A 524 -4.12 -8.49 15.39
C GLU A 524 -3.29 -7.30 14.90
N GLN A 525 -3.63 -6.72 13.73
CA GLN A 525 -2.95 -5.52 13.23
C GLN A 525 -3.17 -4.30 14.13
N PHE A 526 -4.36 -4.16 14.71
CA PHE A 526 -4.65 -3.09 15.68
C PHE A 526 -4.05 -3.39 17.07
N ARG A 527 -4.03 -4.66 17.49
CA ARG A 527 -3.37 -5.12 18.73
C ARG A 527 -1.87 -4.83 18.75
N LYS A 528 -1.19 -4.96 17.60
CA LYS A 528 0.25 -4.60 17.47
C LYS A 528 0.56 -3.14 17.82
N ARG A 529 -0.47 -2.29 17.90
CA ARG A 529 -0.36 -0.86 18.21
C ARG A 529 -1.22 -0.50 19.44
N ASP A 530 -1.67 -1.49 20.22
CA ASP A 530 -2.51 -1.34 21.42
C ASP A 530 -3.83 -0.60 21.20
N VAL A 531 -4.39 -0.66 19.98
CA VAL A 531 -5.62 0.04 19.57
C VAL A 531 -6.70 -0.91 19.06
N GLU A 532 -6.75 -2.13 19.60
CA GLU A 532 -7.73 -3.17 19.26
C GLU A 532 -9.19 -2.75 19.48
N HIS A 533 -9.43 -1.88 20.46
CA HIS A 533 -10.75 -1.34 20.78
C HIS A 533 -11.39 -0.54 19.64
N TYR A 534 -10.61 0.06 18.72
CA TYR A 534 -11.18 0.75 17.55
C TYR A 534 -11.78 -0.22 16.54
N TRP A 535 -11.14 -1.37 16.35
CA TRP A 535 -11.66 -2.44 15.50
C TRP A 535 -12.90 -3.05 16.13
N ASP A 536 -12.83 -3.42 17.40
CA ASP A 536 -13.93 -4.08 18.11
C ASP A 536 -15.19 -3.19 18.13
N LEU A 537 -15.05 -1.87 18.31
CA LEU A 537 -16.16 -0.91 18.24
C LEU A 537 -16.78 -0.81 16.83
N CYS A 538 -15.94 -0.73 15.78
CA CYS A 538 -16.44 -0.66 14.41
C CYS A 538 -17.10 -1.95 13.96
N TYR A 539 -16.52 -3.08 14.36
CA TYR A 539 -16.97 -4.41 13.98
C TYR A 539 -18.27 -4.78 14.69
N SER A 540 -18.37 -4.57 16.01
CA SER A 540 -19.62 -4.74 16.76
C SER A 540 -20.74 -3.85 16.22
N GLY A 541 -20.47 -2.56 15.98
CA GLY A 541 -21.44 -1.65 15.37
C GLY A 541 -21.87 -2.08 13.96
N ALA A 542 -20.95 -2.65 13.16
CA ALA A 542 -21.29 -3.15 11.82
C ALA A 542 -22.21 -4.37 11.89
N ILE A 543 -21.98 -5.27 12.84
CA ILE A 543 -22.84 -6.44 13.05
C ILE A 543 -24.21 -6.01 13.54
N LEU A 544 -24.28 -5.11 14.55
CA LEU A 544 -25.55 -4.64 15.12
C LEU A 544 -26.45 -4.03 14.04
N GLU A 545 -25.89 -3.15 13.19
CA GLU A 545 -26.61 -2.59 12.04
C GLU A 545 -27.00 -3.64 11.00
N ALA A 546 -26.14 -4.64 10.75
CA ALA A 546 -26.46 -5.73 9.83
C ALA A 546 -27.59 -6.63 10.38
N THR A 547 -27.73 -6.73 11.71
CA THR A 547 -28.80 -7.47 12.38
C THR A 547 -30.09 -6.65 12.56
N GLY A 548 -30.08 -5.35 12.25
CA GLY A 548 -31.28 -4.50 12.22
C GLY A 548 -31.85 -4.15 13.59
N GLN A 549 -30.99 -3.94 14.60
CA GLN A 549 -31.36 -3.25 15.84
C GLN A 549 -30.92 -1.78 15.80
#